data_AF-A0A0R3NVU5-F1
#
_entry.id   AF-A0A0R3NVU5-F1
#
_cell.length_a   1.000
_cell.length_b   1.000
_cell.length_c   1.000
_cell.angle_alpha   90.00
_cell.angle_beta   90.00
_cell.angle_gamma   90.00
#
_symmetry.space_group_name_H-M   'P 1'
#
loop_
_entity.id
_entity.type
_entity.pdbx_description
1 polymer ?
#
loop_
_entity_poly.entity_id
_entity_poly.type
_entity_poly.pdbx_seq_one_letter_code
_entity_poly.pdbx_strand_id
1 'polypeptide(L)' 'MLSVLQLNLHKSKVASAELLIAMEQGLADIALVQEPWIATGNSVAGLKFSNHNLFYSTSHG' A
#
# COMPACT_ATOMS: atom_id res chain seq x y z
N MET A 1 21.19 -0.09 3.88
CA MET A 1 20.59 -1.29 4.51
C MET A 1 19.14 -1.32 4.08
N LEU A 2 18.66 -2.42 3.52
CA LEU A 2 17.27 -2.52 3.04
C LEU A 2 16.30 -2.62 4.23
N SER A 3 15.20 -1.87 4.17
CA SER A 3 14.14 -1.82 5.18
C SER A 3 12.80 -2.28 4.60
N VAL A 4 12.12 -3.15 5.33
CA VAL A 4 10.83 -3.74 4.93
C VAL A 4 9.82 -3.55 6.04
N LEU A 5 8.66 -2.97 5.71
CA LEU A 5 7.52 -2.82 6.60
C LEU A 5 6.42 -3.80 6.18
N GLN A 6 5.85 -4.55 7.11
CA GLN A 6 4.67 -5.37 6.85
C GLN A 6 3.51 -4.91 7.73
N LEU A 7 2.35 -4.66 7.12
CA LEU A 7 1.16 -4.19 7.83
C LEU A 7 -0.13 -4.64 7.15
N ASN A 8 -1.22 -4.61 7.92
CA ASN A 8 -2.57 -4.80 7.43
C ASN A 8 -3.31 -3.45 7.50
N LEU A 9 -3.94 -3.04 6.39
CA LEU A 9 -4.66 -1.77 6.30
C LEU A 9 -6.14 -1.88 6.64
N HIS A 10 -6.65 -3.09 6.90
CA HIS A 10 -8.04 -3.36 7.27
C HIS A 10 -9.05 -2.70 6.32
N LYS A 11 -8.72 -2.68 5.02
CA LYS A 11 -9.49 -2.06 3.93
C LYS A 11 -9.74 -0.56 4.15
N SER A 12 -8.94 0.09 5.00
CA SER A 12 -9.11 1.48 5.40
C SER A 12 -8.49 2.45 4.41
N LYS A 13 -9.32 3.37 3.91
CA LYS A 13 -8.88 4.50 3.09
C LYS A 13 -7.91 5.42 3.85
N VAL A 14 -8.16 5.66 5.13
CA VAL A 14 -7.33 6.55 5.96
C VAL A 14 -5.97 5.92 6.19
N ALA A 15 -5.91 4.65 6.58
CA ALA A 15 -4.65 3.95 6.79
C ALA A 15 -3.80 3.87 5.50
N SER A 16 -4.45 3.75 4.34
CA SER A 16 -3.75 3.78 3.04
C SER A 16 -3.07 5.14 2.81
N ALA A 17 -3.74 6.25 3.13
CA ALA A 17 -3.18 7.59 3.00
C ALA A 17 -2.03 7.84 4.00
N GLU A 18 -2.19 7.40 5.25
CA GLU A 18 -1.14 7.49 6.27
C GLU A 18 0.11 6.69 5.89
N LEU A 19 -0.07 5.47 5.36
CA LEU A 19 1.05 4.68 4.85
C LEU A 19 1.76 5.40 3.71
N LEU A 20 1.02 6.01 2.78
CA LEU A 20 1.61 6.72 1.64
C LEU A 20 2.47 7.90 2.09
N ILE A 21 1.98 8.71 3.04
CA ILE A 21 2.74 9.82 3.64
C ILE A 21 4.00 9.29 4.35
N ALA A 22 3.88 8.21 5.11
CA ALA A 22 5.02 7.65 5.84
C ALA A 22 6.09 7.07 4.88
N MET A 23 5.68 6.42 3.80
CA MET A 23 6.60 5.93 2.76
C MET A 23 7.31 7.09 2.05
N GLU A 24 6.62 8.20 1.78
CA GLU A 24 7.24 9.42 1.24
C GLU A 24 8.29 10.03 2.17
N GLN A 25 8.11 9.87 3.49
CA GLN A 25 9.07 10.31 4.50
C GLN A 25 10.23 9.32 4.72
N GLY A 26 10.28 8.22 3.96
CA GLY A 26 11.34 7.22 4.04
C GLY A 26 11.19 6.22 5.18
N LEU A 27 9.95 5.91 5.60
CA LEU A 27 9.68 4.90 6.63
C LEU A 27 10.25 3.52 6.28
N ALA A 28 10.15 3.12 5.01
CA ALA A 28 10.70 1.86 4.51
C ALA A 28 10.98 1.91 3.00
N ASP A 29 11.85 1.03 2.51
CA ASP A 29 12.10 0.84 1.08
C ASP A 29 11.00 -0.04 0.42
N ILE A 30 10.42 -0.97 1.19
CA ILE A 30 9.38 -1.90 0.73
C ILE A 30 8.27 -1.99 1.78
N ALA A 31 7.02 -1.87 1.36
CA ALA A 31 5.85 -2.15 2.18
C ALA A 31 5.08 -3.39 1.67
N LEU A 32 4.91 -4.38 2.54
CA LEU A 32 4.07 -5.56 2.32
C LEU A 32 2.70 -5.30 2.95
N VAL A 33 1.69 -5.09 2.11
CA VAL A 33 0.36 -4.64 2.52
C VAL A 33 -0.66 -5.76 2.42
N GLN A 34 -1.39 -5.99 3.52
CA GLN A 34 -2.55 -6.89 3.59
C GLN A 34 -3.85 -6.09 3.73
N GLU A 35 -4.94 -6.64 3.19
CA GLU A 35 -6.26 -6.01 3.13
C GLU A 35 -6.21 -4.52 2.72
N PRO A 36 -5.63 -4.18 1.55
CA PRO A 36 -5.62 -2.80 1.08
C PRO A 36 -7.05 -2.29 0.84
N TRP A 37 -7.22 -0.97 0.79
CA TRP A 37 -8.47 -0.40 0.32
C TRP A 37 -8.66 -0.67 -1.18
N ILE A 38 -9.75 -1.37 -1.51
CA ILE A 38 -10.12 -1.71 -2.89
C ILE A 38 -11.23 -0.76 -3.36
N ALA A 39 -11.02 -0.11 -4.51
CA ALA A 39 -12.01 0.71 -5.18
C ALA A 39 -12.80 -0.10 -6.22
N THR A 40 -13.69 0.57 -6.96
CA THR A 40 -14.45 -0.03 -8.05
C THR A 40 -13.54 -0.70 -9.08
N GLY A 41 -14.01 -1.82 -9.64
CA GLY A 41 -13.23 -2.61 -10.61
C GLY A 41 -12.07 -3.41 -10.01
N ASN A 42 -12.12 -3.71 -8.70
CA ASN A 42 -11.11 -4.50 -7.99
C ASN A 42 -9.68 -3.93 -8.07
N SER A 43 -9.57 -2.62 -8.15
CA SER A 43 -8.29 -1.92 -8.16
C SER A 43 -7.90 -1.51 -6.73
N VAL A 44 -6.63 -1.71 -6.38
CA VAL A 44 -6.07 -1.14 -5.14
C VAL A 44 -6.05 0.39 -5.28
N ALA A 45 -6.67 1.09 -4.33
CA ALA A 45 -6.76 2.54 -4.32
C ALA A 45 -5.97 3.15 -3.15
N GLY A 46 -5.57 4.41 -3.30
CA GLY A 46 -4.91 5.16 -2.23
C GLY A 46 -3.45 4.77 -1.95
N LEU A 47 -2.85 3.87 -2.75
CA LEU A 47 -1.45 3.43 -2.60
C LEU A 47 -0.57 3.71 -3.84
N LYS A 48 -1.07 4.46 -4.82
CA LYS A 48 -0.29 4.85 -6.02
C LYS A 48 0.42 6.17 -5.76
N PHE A 49 1.74 6.19 -5.90
CA PHE A 49 2.54 7.42 -5.85
C PHE A 49 3.81 7.30 -6.72
N SER A 50 4.44 8.43 -7.04
CA SER A 50 5.48 8.53 -8.07
C SER A 50 6.79 7.81 -7.73
N ASN A 51 7.09 7.63 -6.44
CA ASN A 51 8.42 7.24 -5.99
C ASN A 51 8.55 5.74 -5.70
N HIS A 52 7.45 4.98 -5.75
CA HIS A 52 7.46 3.53 -5.58
C HIS A 52 6.57 2.85 -6.61
N ASN A 53 6.97 1.66 -7.03
CA ASN A 53 6.13 0.82 -7.86
C ASN A 53 5.11 0.09 -6.98
N LEU A 54 3.84 0.10 -7.40
CA LEU A 54 2.77 -0.66 -6.76
C LEU A 54 2.52 -1.96 -7.52
N PHE A 55 2.73 -3.09 -6.85
CA PHE A 55 2.41 -4.43 -7.36
C PHE A 55 1.32 -5.06 -6.50
N TYR A 56 0.29 -5.63 -7.13
CA TYR A 56 -0.79 -6.32 -6.42
C TYR A 56 -1.40 -7.43 -7.28
N SER A 57 -1.94 -8.45 -6.61
CA SER A 57 -2.69 -9.53 -7.26
C SER A 57 -4.04 -9.00 -7.77
N THR A 58 -4.37 -9.29 -9.02
CA THR A 58 -5.69 -9.05 -9.61
C THR A 58 -6.58 -10.30 -9.57
N SER A 59 -5.99 -11.47 -9.29
CA SER A 59 -6.71 -12.72 -9.07
C SER A 59 -7.28 -12.76 -7.66
N HIS A 60 -8.58 -13.07 -7.56
CA HIS A 60 -9.26 -13.41 -6.32
C HIS A 60 -9.15 -14.92 -6.17
N GLY A 61 -8.59 -15.39 -5.05
CA GLY A 61 -8.63 -16.81 -4.67
C GLY A 61 -10.03 -17.23 -4.27
#